data_AF-A0A2N3XYK2-F1
#
_entry.id   AF-A0A2N3XYK2-F1
#
_cell.length_a   1.000
_cell.length_b   1.000
_cell.length_c   1.000
_cell.angle_alpha   90.00
_cell.angle_beta   90.00
_cell.angle_gamma   90.00
#
_symmetry.space_group_name_H-M   'P 1'
#
loop_
_entity.id
_entity.type
_entity.pdbx_description
1 polymer ?
#
loop_
_entity_poly.entity_id
_entity_poly.type
_entity_poly.pdbx_seq_one_letter_code
_entity_poly.pdbx_strand_id
1 'polypeptide(L)' 'MLPTWRVLALDNVQFVSAFGEDHEGHTSPMYKIAASAHGALHRGFRRFTDELRAQSRQVI' A
#
# COMPACT_ATOMS: atom_id res chain seq x y z
N MET A 1 -12.97 -15.01 -4.93
CA MET A 1 -13.23 -13.58 -4.62
C MET A 1 -12.22 -12.66 -5.31
N LEU A 2 -12.46 -11.35 -5.42
CA LEU A 2 -11.42 -10.39 -5.85
C LEU A 2 -10.41 -10.15 -4.71
N PRO A 3 -9.10 -9.97 -5.02
CA PRO A 3 -8.11 -9.75 -3.99
C PRO A 3 -8.35 -8.43 -3.25
N THR A 4 -8.12 -8.45 -1.94
CA THR A 4 -8.10 -7.21 -1.14
C THR A 4 -6.70 -6.62 -1.16
N TRP A 5 -6.54 -5.46 -1.79
CA TRP A 5 -5.26 -4.76 -1.89
C TRP A 5 -4.89 -4.07 -0.58
N ARG A 6 -3.61 -4.15 -0.21
CA ARG A 6 -3.02 -3.43 0.93
C ARG A 6 -1.78 -2.66 0.50
N VAL A 7 -1.67 -1.45 1.03
CA VAL A 7 -0.50 -0.59 0.87
C VAL A 7 0.07 -0.35 2.25
N LEU A 8 1.37 -0.58 2.41
CA LEU A 8 2.14 -0.29 3.61
C LEU A 8 3.13 0.81 3.27
N ALA A 9 3.04 1.94 3.98
CA ALA A 9 3.93 3.08 3.82
C ALA A 9 4.69 3.33 5.12
N LEU A 10 6.01 3.36 5.02
CA LEU A 10 6.95 3.66 6.10
C LEU A 10 7.84 4.80 5.59
N ASP A 11 7.57 6.02 6.04
CA ASP A 11 8.17 7.25 5.54
C ASP A 11 8.10 7.35 4.01
N ASN A 12 9.23 7.19 3.31
CA ASN A 12 9.33 7.27 1.86
C ASN A 12 9.34 5.88 1.16
N VAL A 13 9.27 4.80 1.93
CA VAL A 13 9.26 3.42 1.44
C VAL A 13 7.84 2.90 1.39
N GLN A 14 7.47 2.29 0.27
CA GLN A 14 6.13 1.77 0.04
C GLN A 14 6.18 0.30 -0.39
N PHE A 15 5.23 -0.48 0.09
CA PHE A 15 5.01 -1.87 -0.30
C PHE A 15 3.55 -2.10 -0.66
N VAL A 16 3.31 -2.98 -1.63
CA VAL A 16 1.98 -3.46 -1.99
C VAL A 16 1.89 -4.96 -1.80
N SER A 17 0.74 -5.40 -1.29
CA SER A 17 0.36 -6.81 -1.18
C SER A 17 -1.13 -6.96 -1.50
N ALA A 18 -1.57 -8.20 -1.66
CA ALA A 18 -2.94 -8.56 -1.93
C ALA A 18 -3.30 -9.82 -1.15
N PHE A 19 -4.43 -9.79 -0.44
CA PHE A 19 -4.97 -10.96 0.27
C PHE A 19 -5.99 -11.66 -0.62
N GLY A 20 -5.97 -12.99 -0.61
CA GLY A 20 -6.92 -13.85 -1.33
C GLY A 20 -7.29 -15.06 -0.50
N GLU A 21 -8.18 -15.90 -1.02
CA GLU A 21 -8.62 -17.13 -0.32
C GLU A 21 -7.46 -18.08 0.01
N ASP A 22 -6.40 -18.06 -0.81
CA ASP A 22 -5.28 -18.99 -0.71
C ASP A 22 -4.13 -18.50 0.19
N HIS A 23 -4.12 -17.22 0.59
CA HIS A 23 -3.00 -16.63 1.33
C HIS A 23 -3.48 -15.70 2.44
N GLU A 24 -3.13 -16.06 3.68
CA GLU A 24 -3.25 -15.15 4.81
C GLU A 24 -2.36 -13.92 4.62
N GLY A 25 -2.74 -12.81 5.25
CA GLY A 25 -2.09 -11.54 4.95
C GLY A 25 -0.60 -11.49 5.29
N HIS A 26 -0.16 -12.31 6.26
CA HIS A 26 1.24 -12.42 6.64
C HIS A 26 2.06 -13.37 5.74
N THR A 27 1.40 -14.24 4.96
CA THR A 27 2.03 -15.15 4.00
C THR A 27 1.94 -14.66 2.56
N SER A 28 1.19 -13.59 2.33
CA SER A 28 1.02 -12.97 1.02
C SER A 28 2.32 -12.31 0.55
N PRO A 29 2.71 -12.46 -0.73
CA PRO A 29 3.87 -11.77 -1.26
C PRO A 29 3.77 -10.25 -1.08
N MET A 30 4.89 -9.63 -0.73
CA MET A 30 5.02 -8.18 -0.60
C MET A 30 6.02 -7.65 -1.61
N TYR A 31 5.60 -6.63 -2.37
CA TYR A 31 6.42 -6.02 -3.40
C TYR A 31 6.76 -4.59 -3.02
N LYS A 32 8.05 -4.29 -2.92
CA LYS A 32 8.53 -2.92 -2.74
C LYS A 32 8.21 -2.11 -4.00
N ILE A 33 7.54 -0.97 -3.82
CA ILE A 33 7.31 -0.03 -4.89
C ILE A 33 8.52 0.90 -4.95
N ALA A 34 9.36 0.71 -5.98
CA ALA A 34 10.54 1.54 -6.18
C ALA A 34 10.14 2.97 -6.61
N ALA A 35 10.78 3.98 -6.02
CA ALA A 35 10.72 5.33 -6.53
C ALA A 35 11.49 5.41 -7.85
N SER A 36 10.92 6.09 -8.85
CA SER A 36 11.61 6.40 -10.09
C SER A 36 11.11 7.73 -10.67
N ALA A 37 11.93 8.37 -11.51
CA ALA A 37 11.60 9.66 -12.12
C ALA A 37 10.24 9.63 -12.85
N HIS A 38 9.89 8.51 -13.46
CA HIS A 38 8.61 8.31 -14.17
C HIS A 38 7.65 7.36 -13.46
N GLY A 39 7.93 7.00 -12.19
CA GLY A 39 7.17 6.02 -11.42
C GLY A 39 5.82 6.56 -10.96
N ALA A 40 4.80 6.43 -11.81
CA ALA A 40 3.44 6.83 -11.49
C ALA A 40 2.88 6.08 -10.28
N LEU A 41 3.24 4.81 -10.09
CA LEU A 41 2.78 4.00 -8.95
C LEU A 41 3.30 4.52 -7.61
N HIS A 42 4.62 4.78 -7.49
CA HIS A 42 5.19 5.29 -6.24
C HIS A 42 4.55 6.62 -5.84
N ARG A 43 4.44 7.57 -6.78
CA ARG A 43 3.81 8.87 -6.51
C ARG A 43 2.31 8.75 -6.24
N GLY A 44 1.62 7.91 -7.00
CA GLY A 44 0.18 7.71 -6.90
C GLY A 44 -0.20 7.10 -5.55
N PHE A 45 0.46 6.02 -5.15
CA PHE A 45 0.21 5.38 -3.85
C PHE A 45 0.58 6.29 -2.68
N ARG A 46 1.66 7.07 -2.79
CA ARG A 46 2.03 8.05 -1.77
C ARG A 46 0.91 9.08 -1.58
N ARG A 47 0.47 9.70 -2.68
CA ARG A 47 -0.62 10.68 -2.65
C ARG A 47 -1.90 10.07 -2.05
N PHE A 48 -2.25 8.87 -2.48
CA PHE A 48 -3.41 8.15 -1.97
C PHE A 48 -3.33 7.88 -0.45
N THR A 49 -2.19 7.40 0.06
CA THR A 49 -2.03 7.14 1.50
C THR A 49 -1.99 8.43 2.32
N ASP A 50 -1.42 9.50 1.78
CA ASP A 50 -1.39 10.82 2.43
C ASP A 50 -2.82 11.38 2.55
N GLU A 51 -3.62 11.28 1.48
CA GLU A 51 -5.03 11.68 1.47
C GLU A 51 -5.87 10.84 2.45
N LEU A 52 -5.67 9.52 2.48
CA LEU A 52 -6.35 8.63 3.44
C LEU A 52 -6.02 8.99 4.89
N ARG A 53 -4.74 9.28 5.19
CA ARG A 53 -4.33 9.70 6.53
C ARG A 53 -4.95 11.04 6.91
N ALA A 54 -4.94 12.02 6.00
CA ALA A 54 -5.51 13.35 6.25
C ALA A 54 -7.02 13.32 6.53
N GLN A 55 -7.75 12.36 5.93
CA GLN A 55 -9.19 12.18 6.13
C GLN A 55 -9.52 11.16 7.23
N SER A 56 -8.52 10.50 7.79
CA SER A 56 -8.73 9.51 8.84
C SER A 56 -9.20 10.18 10.13
N ARG A 57 -10.03 9.46 10.89
CA ARG A 57 -10.37 9.85 12.25
C ARG A 57 -9.32 9.30 13.19
N GLN A 58 -8.78 10.13 14.07
CA GLN A 58 -7.90 9.66 15.14
C GLN A 58 -8.67 8.68 16.04
N VAL A 59 -8.03 7.55 16.31
CA VAL A 59 -8.51 6.54 17.25
C VAL A 59 -7.36 6.24 18.20
N ILE A 60 -7.51 6.70 19.44
CA ILE A 60 -6.52 6.69 20.55
C ILE A 60 -5.47 7.81 20.44
#